data_AF-A0A450T543-F1
#
_entry.id   AF-A0A450T543-F1
#
_cell.length_a   1.000
_cell.length_b   1.000
_cell.length_c   1.000
_cell.angle_alpha   90.00
_cell.angle_beta   90.00
_cell.angle_gamma   90.00
#
_symmetry.space_group_name_H-M   'P 1'
#
loop_
_entity.id
_entity.type
_entity.pdbx_description
1 polymer ?
#
loop_
_entity_poly.entity_id
_entity_poly.type
_entity_poly.pdbx_seq_one_letter_code
_entity_poly.pdbx_strand_id
1 'polypeptide(L)'
;MTGSQFQVRAMQPLFLTVEGIGPFQEKPFELDFTDAHDEPCNFYVLVSENGRGKSNLLDLMACLMELLSGGERETLGLEDLDSGKGRAQWDLLVELYREGREERFVLSLAAGGGDPWSLADWGEDRLAIYGASDRVRLGYRRHESSRLELVGLNDERAGELVAAVRGWRDSPPDGFEDNTLTLPTLLYFDPYRDIPPVRTGKRWIGEPESWGYRPVHRFGKEGESWGASLDNLLVWLKWLDDERFDRAVKTINERVFAGSTKFLKGVRKEPPEAIINNEGQIHRLDRLSSGEKSLVQLYLRLGVHMTRNTILLVDEMDVHLHAKWQHRTMRLFKQLLRENPGLTIIATHHSMELIEAFSFEVPQEGLRKGGFIINENLE
;
A
#
# COMPACT_ATOMS: atom_id res chain seq x y z
N MET A 1 -20.61 -11.14 -11.08
CA MET A 1 -20.05 -10.27 -12.14
C MET A 1 -21.00 -9.12 -12.42
N THR A 2 -21.00 -8.11 -11.55
CA THR A 2 -21.79 -6.86 -11.64
C THR A 2 -20.97 -5.76 -12.33
N GLY A 3 -20.44 -6.07 -13.52
CA GLY A 3 -19.27 -5.39 -14.10
C GLY A 3 -19.47 -4.03 -14.76
N SER A 4 -20.65 -3.39 -14.73
CA SER A 4 -20.84 -2.09 -15.40
C SER A 4 -21.45 -0.98 -14.54
N GLN A 5 -21.87 -1.25 -13.29
CA GLN A 5 -22.64 -0.29 -12.50
C GLN A 5 -21.94 0.31 -11.29
N PHE A 6 -20.77 -0.20 -10.86
CA PHE A 6 -20.02 0.37 -9.73
C PHE A 6 -18.52 0.26 -10.00
N GLN A 7 -17.84 1.40 -10.13
CA GLN A 7 -16.39 1.45 -10.39
C GLN A 7 -15.75 2.60 -9.60
N VAL A 8 -14.74 2.30 -8.79
CA VAL A 8 -13.90 3.33 -8.18
C VAL A 8 -12.93 3.83 -9.27
N ARG A 9 -13.10 5.09 -9.69
CA ARG A 9 -12.28 5.73 -10.72
C ARG A 9 -10.95 6.25 -10.15
N ALA A 10 -11.01 6.80 -8.95
CA ALA A 10 -9.88 7.30 -8.20
C ALA A 10 -10.13 7.13 -6.69
N MET A 11 -9.06 6.87 -5.94
CA MET A 11 -9.04 6.96 -4.47
C MET A 11 -7.68 7.55 -4.07
N GLN A 12 -7.68 8.80 -3.61
CA GLN A 12 -6.44 9.57 -3.42
C GLN A 12 -6.35 10.12 -1.99
N PRO A 13 -5.22 9.97 -1.28
CA PRO A 13 -5.04 10.54 0.06
C PRO A 13 -5.17 12.06 0.08
N LEU A 14 -5.92 12.57 1.06
CA LEU A 14 -6.01 14.01 1.35
C LEU A 14 -5.37 14.31 2.71
N PHE A 15 -5.93 13.78 3.80
CA PHE A 15 -5.48 14.12 5.15
C PHE A 15 -5.51 12.89 6.07
N LEU A 16 -4.47 12.72 6.88
CA LEU A 16 -4.48 11.76 7.99
C LEU A 16 -4.43 12.54 9.30
N THR A 17 -5.50 12.47 10.08
CA THR A 17 -5.59 13.08 11.42
C THR A 17 -5.47 12.00 12.48
N VAL A 18 -4.59 12.21 13.46
CA VAL A 18 -4.22 11.25 14.49
C VAL A 18 -4.16 11.92 15.86
N GLU A 19 -4.67 11.24 16.88
CA GLU A 19 -4.61 11.72 18.26
C GLU A 19 -4.58 10.53 19.23
N GLY A 20 -3.73 10.58 20.26
CA GLY A 20 -3.58 9.52 21.25
C GLY A 20 -2.96 8.24 20.69
N ILE A 21 -2.18 8.30 19.60
CA ILE A 21 -1.55 7.13 18.97
C ILE A 21 -0.03 7.31 18.88
N GLY A 22 0.73 6.35 19.41
CA GLY A 22 2.19 6.38 19.38
C GLY A 22 2.76 7.70 19.94
N PRO A 23 3.58 8.46 19.20
CA PRO A 23 4.09 9.76 19.66
C PRO A 23 3.08 10.92 19.54
N PHE A 24 1.93 10.73 18.88
CA PHE A 24 0.94 11.78 18.61
C PHE A 24 -0.09 11.86 19.74
N GLN A 25 0.32 12.28 20.94
CA GLN A 25 -0.50 12.13 22.16
C GLN A 25 -1.32 13.37 22.56
N GLU A 26 -0.74 14.57 22.50
CA GLU A 26 -1.30 15.74 23.21
C GLU A 26 -2.44 16.45 22.46
N LYS A 27 -2.32 16.56 21.14
CA LYS A 27 -3.30 17.21 20.27
C LYS A 27 -3.45 16.48 18.94
N PRO A 28 -4.57 16.68 18.22
CA PRO A 28 -4.72 16.15 16.87
C PRO A 28 -3.57 16.62 15.97
N PHE A 29 -2.82 15.65 15.47
CA PHE A 29 -1.79 15.81 14.45
C PHE A 29 -2.42 15.52 13.08
N GLU A 30 -2.35 16.47 12.15
CA GLU A 30 -2.85 16.29 10.79
C GLU A 30 -1.67 16.27 9.81
N LEU A 31 -1.64 15.24 8.96
CA LEU A 31 -0.72 15.10 7.85
C LEU A 31 -1.47 15.39 6.55
N ASP A 32 -0.97 16.36 5.79
CA ASP A 32 -1.54 16.82 4.52
C ASP A 32 -0.82 16.16 3.33
N PHE A 33 -1.58 15.42 2.51
CA PHE A 33 -1.09 14.71 1.32
C PHE A 33 -1.27 15.52 0.02
N THR A 34 -1.59 16.81 0.09
CA THR A 34 -1.75 17.67 -1.08
C THR A 34 -0.47 18.43 -1.42
N ASP A 35 -0.37 18.90 -2.66
CA ASP A 35 0.72 19.78 -3.09
C ASP A 35 0.36 21.26 -2.92
N ALA A 36 1.22 22.17 -3.39
CA ALA A 36 1.02 23.61 -3.26
C ALA A 36 -0.19 24.17 -4.03
N HIS A 37 -0.90 23.33 -4.80
CA HIS A 37 -2.11 23.66 -5.53
C HIS A 37 -3.35 22.93 -5.00
N ASP A 38 -3.26 22.39 -3.78
CA ASP A 38 -4.31 21.58 -3.14
C ASP A 38 -4.67 20.32 -3.96
N GLU A 39 -3.75 19.83 -4.80
CA GLU A 39 -3.97 18.58 -5.54
C GLU A 39 -3.41 17.37 -4.77
N PRO A 40 -4.13 16.24 -4.71
CA PRO A 40 -3.62 15.03 -4.05
C PRO A 40 -2.30 14.55 -4.65
N CYS A 41 -1.27 14.42 -3.83
CA CYS A 41 0.02 13.89 -4.25
C CYS A 41 -0.11 12.41 -4.64
N ASN A 42 0.56 12.03 -5.74
CA ASN A 42 0.76 10.62 -6.07
C ASN A 42 2.15 10.12 -5.62
N PHE A 43 3.04 11.03 -5.21
CA PHE A 43 4.30 10.66 -4.57
C PHE A 43 4.54 11.47 -3.30
N TYR A 44 4.46 10.80 -2.16
CA TYR A 44 4.64 11.39 -0.85
C TYR A 44 5.83 10.80 -0.10
N VAL A 45 6.64 11.64 0.56
CA VAL A 45 7.76 11.17 1.39
C VAL A 45 7.66 11.73 2.81
N LEU A 46 7.66 10.82 3.78
CA LEU A 46 7.72 11.11 5.21
C LEU A 46 9.17 11.01 5.70
N VAL A 47 9.70 12.10 6.25
CA VAL A 47 11.07 12.14 6.74
C VAL A 47 11.10 12.41 8.23
N SER A 48 11.82 11.58 8.98
CA SER A 48 12.06 11.82 10.40
C SER A 48 13.18 10.93 10.91
N GLU A 49 13.79 11.31 12.03
CA GLU A 49 14.65 10.39 12.79
C GLU A 49 13.90 9.12 13.23
N ASN A 50 14.67 8.10 13.63
CA ASN A 50 14.12 6.86 14.15
C ASN A 50 13.31 7.08 15.43
N GLY A 51 12.20 6.37 15.58
CA GLY A 51 11.35 6.45 16.78
C GLY A 51 10.35 7.62 16.81
N ARG A 52 10.25 8.43 15.75
CA ARG A 52 9.29 9.56 15.67
C ARG A 52 7.91 9.21 15.08
N GLY A 53 7.61 7.93 14.92
CA GLY A 53 6.27 7.47 14.54
C GLY A 53 6.00 7.26 13.05
N LYS A 54 7.02 7.27 12.17
CA LYS A 54 6.83 6.96 10.73
C LYS A 54 6.10 5.63 10.51
N SER A 55 6.62 4.55 11.09
CA SER A 55 6.00 3.23 11.00
C SER A 55 4.61 3.20 11.66
N ASN A 56 4.40 3.92 12.77
CA ASN A 56 3.07 4.03 13.38
C ASN A 56 2.05 4.68 12.43
N LEU A 57 2.43 5.71 11.67
CA LEU A 57 1.55 6.32 10.67
C LEU A 57 1.25 5.37 9.50
N LEU A 58 2.25 4.63 9.02
CA LEU A 58 2.04 3.63 7.96
C LEU A 58 1.15 2.47 8.43
N ASP A 59 1.40 1.97 9.64
CA ASP A 59 0.59 0.93 10.28
C ASP A 59 -0.85 1.38 10.47
N LEU A 60 -1.05 2.64 10.86
CA LEU A 60 -2.35 3.26 11.02
C LEU A 60 -3.09 3.36 9.67
N MET A 61 -2.43 3.82 8.60
CA MET A 61 -3.05 3.87 7.27
C MET A 61 -3.47 2.47 6.79
N ALA A 62 -2.62 1.46 6.98
CA ALA A 62 -2.97 0.08 6.68
C ALA A 62 -4.13 -0.44 7.54
N CYS A 63 -4.20 -0.08 8.83
CA CYS A 63 -5.34 -0.41 9.69
C CYS A 63 -6.63 0.26 9.22
N LEU A 64 -6.59 1.56 8.86
CA LEU A 64 -7.76 2.31 8.41
C LEU A 64 -8.27 1.82 7.05
N MET A 65 -7.37 1.44 6.15
CA MET A 65 -7.73 0.81 4.88
C MET A 65 -8.44 -0.54 5.07
N GLU A 66 -8.01 -1.33 6.05
CA GLU A 66 -8.60 -2.64 6.37
C GLU A 66 -10.06 -2.54 6.84
N LEU A 67 -10.52 -1.35 7.24
CA LEU A 67 -11.93 -1.10 7.60
C LEU A 67 -12.88 -1.29 6.41
N LEU A 68 -12.38 -1.17 5.18
CA LEU A 68 -13.14 -1.45 3.95
C LEU A 68 -13.61 -2.91 3.85
N SER A 69 -12.95 -3.84 4.54
CA SER A 69 -13.43 -5.23 4.66
C SER A 69 -14.76 -5.34 5.43
N GLY A 70 -15.11 -4.32 6.24
CA GLY A 70 -16.29 -4.31 7.10
C GLY A 70 -16.37 -5.49 8.07
N GLY A 71 -17.59 -5.82 8.49
CA GLY A 71 -17.90 -6.94 9.38
C GLY A 71 -17.73 -6.64 10.86
N GLU A 72 -18.10 -7.59 11.71
CA GLU A 72 -17.87 -7.49 13.16
C GLU A 72 -16.39 -7.74 13.48
N ARG A 73 -15.87 -7.00 14.47
CA ARG A 73 -14.47 -7.07 14.90
C ARG A 73 -14.38 -6.94 16.42
N GLU A 74 -13.47 -7.70 17.02
CA GLU A 74 -13.12 -7.58 18.44
C GLU A 74 -11.98 -6.57 18.67
N THR A 75 -11.05 -6.52 17.71
CA THR A 75 -9.83 -5.70 17.72
C THR A 75 -9.54 -5.16 16.32
N LEU A 76 -8.91 -3.99 16.25
CA LEU A 76 -8.38 -3.35 15.06
C LEU A 76 -6.90 -3.68 14.82
N GLY A 77 -6.23 -4.30 15.81
CA GLY A 77 -4.82 -4.68 15.74
C GLY A 77 -3.85 -3.53 16.03
N LEU A 78 -4.34 -2.45 16.63
CA LEU A 78 -3.54 -1.30 17.07
C LEU A 78 -3.91 -0.97 18.52
N GLU A 79 -2.94 -1.10 19.43
CA GLU A 79 -3.14 -0.98 20.88
C GLU A 79 -3.84 0.31 21.29
N ASP A 80 -3.45 1.45 20.71
CA ASP A 80 -4.03 2.74 21.05
C ASP A 80 -5.50 2.85 20.65
N LEU A 81 -5.88 2.33 19.48
CA LEU A 81 -7.27 2.26 19.03
C LEU A 81 -8.07 1.22 19.84
N ASP A 82 -7.47 0.06 20.10
CA ASP A 82 -8.09 -1.05 20.84
C ASP A 82 -8.26 -0.75 22.32
N SER A 83 -7.43 0.10 22.91
CA SER A 83 -7.64 0.59 24.27
C SER A 83 -8.70 1.69 24.34
N GLY A 84 -9.06 2.29 23.19
CA GLY A 84 -9.99 3.43 23.09
C GLY A 84 -9.37 4.77 23.46
N LYS A 85 -8.05 4.82 23.69
CA LYS A 85 -7.31 6.06 23.97
C LYS A 85 -7.00 6.84 22.69
N GLY A 86 -6.77 6.13 21.60
CA GLY A 86 -6.44 6.68 20.30
C GLY A 86 -7.67 6.94 19.44
N ARG A 87 -7.53 7.94 18.56
CA ARG A 87 -8.45 8.30 17.49
C ARG A 87 -7.67 8.55 16.22
N ALA A 88 -8.22 8.12 15.10
CA ALA A 88 -7.63 8.34 13.79
C ALA A 88 -8.71 8.48 12.72
N GLN A 89 -8.39 9.30 11.72
CA GLN A 89 -9.20 9.51 10.54
C GLN A 89 -8.30 9.69 9.33
N TRP A 90 -8.53 8.92 8.27
CA TRP A 90 -7.87 9.08 6.99
C TRP A 90 -8.90 9.45 5.93
N ASP A 91 -8.75 10.65 5.40
CA ASP A 91 -9.61 11.23 4.39
C ASP A 91 -9.04 10.95 3.00
N LEU A 92 -9.87 10.34 2.16
CA LEU A 92 -9.57 9.95 0.79
C LEU A 92 -10.54 10.65 -0.15
N LEU A 93 -10.02 11.35 -1.16
CA LEU A 93 -10.83 11.82 -2.28
C LEU A 93 -11.21 10.61 -3.15
N VAL A 94 -12.51 10.36 -3.29
CA VAL A 94 -13.02 9.23 -4.07
C VAL A 94 -13.82 9.75 -5.25
N GLU A 95 -13.49 9.25 -6.43
CA GLU A 95 -14.33 9.36 -7.62
C GLU A 95 -14.97 8.00 -7.89
N LEU A 96 -16.29 7.95 -7.83
CA LEU A 96 -17.08 6.75 -8.02
C LEU A 96 -17.95 6.91 -9.27
N TYR A 97 -17.89 5.93 -10.17
CA TYR A 97 -18.83 5.82 -11.28
C TYR A 97 -19.90 4.79 -10.92
N ARG A 98 -21.15 5.23 -10.81
CA ARG A 98 -22.28 4.37 -10.47
C ARG A 98 -23.53 4.70 -11.26
N GLU A 99 -24.19 3.69 -11.81
CA GLU A 99 -25.46 3.83 -12.55
C GLU A 99 -25.45 4.94 -13.63
N GLY A 100 -24.31 5.17 -14.29
CA GLY A 100 -24.17 6.20 -15.32
C GLY A 100 -23.87 7.60 -14.79
N ARG A 101 -23.61 7.75 -13.49
CA ARG A 101 -23.26 9.01 -12.83
C ARG A 101 -21.86 8.94 -12.25
N GLU A 102 -21.17 10.08 -12.27
CA GLU A 102 -19.92 10.27 -11.54
C GLU A 102 -20.21 11.03 -10.26
N GLU A 103 -19.71 10.50 -9.15
CA GLU A 103 -19.84 11.06 -7.82
C GLU A 103 -18.42 11.29 -7.28
N ARG A 104 -18.13 12.52 -6.84
CA ARG A 104 -16.85 12.88 -6.21
C ARG A 104 -17.10 13.31 -4.78
N PHE A 105 -16.55 12.61 -3.82
CA PHE A 105 -16.81 12.83 -2.40
C PHE A 105 -15.57 12.51 -1.57
N VAL A 106 -15.55 12.96 -0.31
CA VAL A 106 -14.51 12.57 0.64
C VAL A 106 -14.97 11.35 1.43
N LEU A 107 -14.20 10.25 1.36
CA LEU A 107 -14.36 9.09 2.22
C LEU A 107 -13.43 9.23 3.42
N SER A 108 -14.01 9.39 4.60
CA SER A 108 -13.30 9.38 5.88
C SER A 108 -13.32 7.97 6.48
N LEU A 109 -12.18 7.28 6.42
CA LEU A 109 -11.94 6.03 7.13
C LEU A 109 -11.49 6.36 8.56
N ALA A 110 -12.33 6.07 9.56
CA ALA A 110 -12.06 6.49 10.93
C ALA A 110 -12.15 5.36 11.95
N ALA A 111 -11.38 5.47 13.03
CA ALA A 111 -11.47 4.57 14.16
C ALA A 111 -11.09 5.28 15.45
N GLY A 112 -11.78 5.00 16.54
CA GLY A 112 -11.44 5.57 17.84
C GLY A 112 -12.54 5.47 18.88
N GLY A 113 -12.21 5.87 20.11
CA GLY A 113 -13.16 6.03 21.20
C GLY A 113 -13.70 7.47 21.32
N GLY A 114 -14.66 7.67 22.21
CA GLY A 114 -15.14 9.00 22.62
C GLY A 114 -16.11 9.69 21.66
N ASP A 115 -16.40 10.96 21.96
CA ASP A 115 -17.21 11.85 21.12
C ASP A 115 -16.52 13.24 21.01
N PRO A 116 -16.14 13.70 19.82
CA PRO A 116 -16.23 12.99 18.55
C PRO A 116 -15.16 11.89 18.43
N TRP A 117 -15.53 10.77 17.82
CA TRP A 117 -14.59 9.67 17.48
C TRP A 117 -13.92 9.87 16.10
N SER A 118 -14.47 10.76 15.26
CA SER A 118 -13.91 11.22 13.99
C SER A 118 -13.34 12.64 14.18
N LEU A 119 -12.08 12.86 13.83
CA LEU A 119 -11.31 14.04 14.25
C LEU A 119 -11.44 15.24 13.30
N ALA A 120 -11.36 15.04 11.99
CA ALA A 120 -11.35 16.13 11.02
C ALA A 120 -12.75 16.42 10.49
N ASP A 121 -13.14 17.70 10.51
CA ASP A 121 -14.40 18.14 9.95
C ASP A 121 -14.27 18.62 8.49
N TRP A 122 -15.38 18.48 7.77
CA TRP A 122 -15.49 18.75 6.34
C TRP A 122 -16.68 19.69 6.09
N GLY A 123 -16.42 20.99 6.21
CA GLY A 123 -17.36 22.05 5.85
C GLY A 123 -17.40 22.32 4.35
N GLU A 124 -18.39 23.12 3.91
CA GLU A 124 -18.63 23.44 2.50
C GLU A 124 -17.40 24.03 1.79
N ASP A 125 -16.68 24.95 2.45
CA ASP A 125 -15.48 25.58 1.88
C ASP A 125 -14.35 24.56 1.63
N ARG A 126 -14.10 23.66 2.59
CA ARG A 126 -13.06 22.62 2.46
C ARG A 126 -13.44 21.62 1.36
N LEU A 127 -14.71 21.23 1.28
CA LEU A 127 -15.22 20.34 0.22
C LEU A 127 -15.08 20.98 -1.17
N ALA A 128 -15.34 22.29 -1.29
CA ALA A 128 -15.27 23.02 -2.54
C ALA A 128 -13.85 23.05 -3.15
N ILE A 129 -12.81 23.13 -2.30
CA ILE A 129 -11.40 23.06 -2.74
C ILE A 129 -11.14 21.79 -3.56
N TYR A 130 -11.67 20.66 -3.11
CA TYR A 130 -11.46 19.36 -3.76
C TYR A 130 -12.58 18.96 -4.72
N GLY A 131 -13.54 19.85 -4.99
CA GLY A 131 -14.71 19.56 -5.82
C GLY A 131 -15.53 18.37 -5.32
N ALA A 132 -15.53 18.12 -4.01
CA ALA A 132 -16.28 17.04 -3.39
C ALA A 132 -17.70 17.50 -3.05
N SER A 133 -18.71 16.66 -3.31
CA SER A 133 -20.11 16.96 -3.01
C SER A 133 -20.38 17.00 -1.51
N ASP A 134 -19.77 16.07 -0.77
CA ASP A 134 -20.01 15.82 0.64
C ASP A 134 -18.95 14.86 1.22
N ARG A 135 -19.09 14.56 2.52
CA ARG A 135 -18.27 13.59 3.24
C ARG A 135 -19.07 12.34 3.58
N VAL A 136 -18.53 11.18 3.20
CA VAL A 136 -18.95 9.85 3.62
C VAL A 136 -18.03 9.36 4.74
N ARG A 137 -18.60 8.82 5.82
CA ARG A 137 -17.83 8.25 6.94
C ARG A 137 -18.02 6.75 6.98
N LEU A 138 -16.93 6.01 7.15
CA LEU A 138 -16.91 4.56 7.39
C LEU A 138 -15.87 4.27 8.46
N GLY A 139 -16.22 3.45 9.46
CA GLY A 139 -15.28 3.25 10.54
C GLY A 139 -15.76 2.40 11.69
N TYR A 140 -14.94 2.34 12.73
CA TYR A 140 -15.29 1.65 13.97
C TYR A 140 -15.23 2.60 15.17
N ARG A 141 -16.37 2.74 15.86
CA ARG A 141 -16.46 3.46 17.11
C ARG A 141 -16.31 2.51 18.29
N ARG A 142 -15.38 2.81 19.19
CA ARG A 142 -15.19 2.04 20.43
C ARG A 142 -16.03 2.61 21.56
N HIS A 143 -16.89 1.77 22.15
CA HIS A 143 -17.68 2.12 23.33
C HIS A 143 -16.91 1.85 24.62
N GLU A 144 -17.32 2.49 25.72
CA GLU A 144 -16.77 2.24 27.06
C GLU A 144 -16.85 0.75 27.47
N SER A 145 -17.84 0.02 26.95
CA SER A 145 -18.01 -1.42 27.15
C SER A 145 -16.99 -2.29 26.41
N SER A 146 -15.92 -1.69 25.84
CA SER A 146 -14.92 -2.34 25.00
C SER A 146 -15.42 -2.99 23.70
N ARG A 147 -16.65 -2.68 23.29
CA ARG A 147 -17.22 -3.17 22.02
C ARG A 147 -16.88 -2.22 20.87
N LEU A 148 -16.46 -2.78 19.74
CA LEU A 148 -16.35 -2.04 18.47
C LEU A 148 -17.69 -2.07 17.73
N GLU A 149 -18.17 -0.90 17.33
CA GLU A 149 -19.35 -0.73 16.49
C GLU A 149 -18.92 -0.26 15.10
N LEU A 150 -19.31 -1.00 14.07
CA LEU A 150 -19.15 -0.55 12.68
C LEU A 150 -20.16 0.57 12.39
N VAL A 151 -19.66 1.73 11.98
CA VAL A 151 -20.43 2.94 11.66
C VAL A 151 -20.24 3.30 10.19
N GLY A 152 -21.26 3.88 9.56
CA GLY A 152 -21.17 4.42 8.20
C GLY A 152 -21.92 3.64 7.12
N LEU A 153 -22.33 2.39 7.40
CA LEU A 153 -23.04 1.54 6.43
C LEU A 153 -24.45 2.02 6.04
N ASN A 154 -24.97 3.06 6.70
CA ASN A 154 -26.22 3.71 6.31
C ASN A 154 -26.05 4.57 5.04
N ASP A 155 -24.83 4.98 4.71
CA ASP A 155 -24.52 5.61 3.42
C ASP A 155 -24.38 4.52 2.34
N GLU A 156 -25.14 4.67 1.26
CA GLU A 156 -25.19 3.68 0.18
C GLU A 156 -23.82 3.48 -0.47
N ARG A 157 -23.03 4.55 -0.65
CA ARG A 157 -21.70 4.49 -1.29
C ARG A 157 -20.73 3.69 -0.42
N ALA A 158 -20.75 3.92 0.89
CA ALA A 158 -19.95 3.15 1.85
C ALA A 158 -20.39 1.68 1.89
N GLY A 159 -21.70 1.43 1.94
CA GLY A 159 -22.27 0.09 1.95
C GLY A 159 -21.91 -0.73 0.72
N GLU A 160 -22.03 -0.14 -0.47
CA GLU A 160 -21.66 -0.76 -1.74
C GLU A 160 -20.16 -1.00 -1.86
N LEU A 161 -19.33 -0.04 -1.44
CA LEU A 161 -17.87 -0.22 -1.44
C LEU A 161 -17.46 -1.40 -0.56
N VAL A 162 -17.98 -1.47 0.67
CA VAL A 162 -17.73 -2.60 1.59
C VAL A 162 -18.25 -3.91 1.00
N ALA A 163 -19.45 -3.91 0.42
CA ALA A 163 -20.01 -5.10 -0.22
C ALA A 163 -19.16 -5.57 -1.41
N ALA A 164 -18.65 -4.65 -2.22
CA ALA A 164 -17.78 -4.95 -3.35
C ALA A 164 -16.44 -5.52 -2.89
N VAL A 165 -15.77 -4.88 -1.92
CA VAL A 165 -14.52 -5.39 -1.32
C VAL A 165 -14.71 -6.79 -0.77
N ARG A 166 -15.81 -7.06 -0.04
CA ARG A 166 -16.12 -8.40 0.46
C ARG A 166 -16.43 -9.41 -0.64
N GLY A 167 -17.14 -8.99 -1.68
CA GLY A 167 -17.51 -9.86 -2.80
C GLY A 167 -16.32 -10.29 -3.67
N TRP A 168 -15.28 -9.47 -3.73
CA TRP A 168 -14.03 -9.78 -4.45
C TRP A 168 -12.94 -10.35 -3.55
N ARG A 169 -13.14 -10.42 -2.24
CA ARG A 169 -12.14 -10.93 -1.29
C ARG A 169 -11.68 -12.34 -1.68
N ASP A 170 -10.36 -12.53 -1.67
CA ASP A 170 -9.68 -13.77 -2.04
C ASP A 170 -9.96 -14.26 -3.49
N SER A 171 -10.56 -13.42 -4.34
CA SER A 171 -10.63 -13.68 -5.77
C SER A 171 -9.23 -13.62 -6.40
N PRO A 172 -8.93 -14.45 -7.41
CA PRO A 172 -7.61 -14.47 -8.01
C PRO A 172 -7.31 -13.13 -8.70
N PRO A 173 -6.04 -12.68 -8.69
CA PRO A 173 -5.60 -11.54 -9.48
C PRO A 173 -5.98 -11.71 -10.95
N ASP A 174 -6.43 -10.62 -11.55
CA ASP A 174 -6.83 -10.49 -12.95
C ASP A 174 -5.65 -10.63 -13.92
N GLY A 175 -4.41 -10.38 -13.46
CA GLY A 175 -3.22 -10.58 -14.26
C GLY A 175 -1.90 -10.29 -13.54
N PHE A 176 -0.87 -9.87 -14.29
CA PHE A 176 0.39 -9.35 -13.74
C PHE A 176 0.61 -7.97 -14.35
N GLU A 177 0.54 -6.93 -13.53
CA GLU A 177 0.43 -5.50 -13.93
C GLU A 177 -0.82 -5.20 -14.77
N ASP A 178 -1.83 -6.08 -14.72
CA ASP A 178 -3.12 -5.89 -15.37
C ASP A 178 -4.09 -5.22 -14.39
N ASN A 179 -4.12 -3.88 -14.35
CA ASN A 179 -4.89 -3.11 -13.35
C ASN A 179 -6.39 -3.01 -13.68
N THR A 180 -7.08 -4.13 -13.96
CA THR A 180 -8.47 -4.10 -14.41
C THR A 180 -9.46 -4.02 -13.25
N LEU A 181 -9.13 -4.62 -12.11
CA LEU A 181 -9.90 -4.49 -10.88
C LEU A 181 -9.86 -3.03 -10.39
N THR A 182 -11.02 -2.41 -10.26
CA THR A 182 -11.11 -1.00 -9.83
C THR A 182 -11.08 -0.83 -8.32
N LEU A 183 -11.24 -1.90 -7.54
CA LEU A 183 -11.32 -1.78 -6.09
C LEU A 183 -10.00 -1.29 -5.48
N PRO A 184 -10.07 -0.56 -4.36
CA PRO A 184 -8.88 0.00 -3.78
C PRO A 184 -8.04 -1.08 -3.07
N THR A 185 -6.73 -0.95 -3.16
CA THR A 185 -5.76 -1.85 -2.51
C THR A 185 -4.61 -1.04 -1.94
N LEU A 186 -4.19 -1.38 -0.72
CA LEU A 186 -2.99 -0.87 -0.09
C LEU A 186 -1.95 -1.99 0.01
N LEU A 187 -0.77 -1.75 -0.54
CA LEU A 187 0.37 -2.66 -0.43
C LEU A 187 1.38 -2.04 0.51
N TYR A 188 1.64 -2.69 1.63
CA TYR A 188 2.56 -2.19 2.65
C TYR A 188 3.82 -3.05 2.70
N PHE A 189 4.97 -2.43 2.46
CA PHE A 189 6.29 -3.04 2.58
C PHE A 189 7.01 -2.57 3.84
N ASP A 190 7.29 -3.53 4.73
CA ASP A 190 7.96 -3.30 6.01
C ASP A 190 9.44 -2.91 5.81
N PRO A 191 10.09 -2.33 6.85
CA PRO A 191 11.48 -1.88 6.75
C PRO A 191 12.47 -3.06 6.73
N TYR A 192 12.09 -4.24 7.24
CA TYR A 192 12.93 -5.43 7.34
C TYR A 192 12.68 -6.48 6.25
N ARG A 193 12.22 -6.03 5.07
CA ARG A 193 11.99 -6.86 3.90
C ARG A 193 13.23 -7.66 3.49
N ASP A 194 13.07 -8.97 3.32
CA ASP A 194 14.12 -9.90 2.91
C ASP A 194 13.50 -11.13 2.24
N ILE A 195 14.33 -11.84 1.47
CA ILE A 195 14.05 -13.16 0.91
C ILE A 195 15.00 -14.15 1.60
N PRO A 196 14.67 -14.64 2.82
CA PRO A 196 15.40 -15.71 3.46
C PRO A 196 15.37 -17.01 2.65
N PRO A 197 16.36 -17.91 2.86
CA PRO A 197 16.28 -19.25 2.30
C PRO A 197 15.09 -20.01 2.90
N VAL A 198 14.30 -20.67 2.06
CA VAL A 198 13.25 -21.60 2.52
C VAL A 198 13.91 -22.83 3.15
N ARG A 199 13.91 -22.90 4.50
CA ARG A 199 14.60 -23.95 5.28
C ARG A 199 13.73 -25.15 5.64
N THR A 200 12.42 -24.99 5.69
CA THR A 200 11.48 -25.99 6.19
C THR A 200 10.24 -26.08 5.29
N GLY A 201 9.54 -27.22 5.34
CA GLY A 201 8.31 -27.45 4.59
C GLY A 201 8.52 -28.21 3.28
N LYS A 202 7.48 -28.95 2.86
CA LYS A 202 7.43 -29.55 1.52
C LYS A 202 7.18 -28.43 0.52
N ARG A 203 7.92 -28.42 -0.58
CA ARG A 203 7.73 -27.47 -1.68
C ARG A 203 6.78 -28.07 -2.71
N TRP A 204 5.49 -28.04 -2.37
CA TRP A 204 4.43 -28.51 -3.25
C TRP A 204 3.94 -27.36 -4.13
N ILE A 205 3.43 -27.66 -5.32
CA ILE A 205 2.83 -26.64 -6.16
C ILE A 205 1.45 -26.33 -5.58
N GLY A 206 1.29 -25.12 -5.04
CA GLY A 206 0.07 -24.71 -4.35
C GLY A 206 -0.10 -23.21 -4.34
N GLU A 207 -1.34 -22.77 -4.18
CA GLU A 207 -1.68 -21.35 -4.13
C GLU A 207 -0.91 -20.63 -3.01
N PRO A 208 -0.25 -19.49 -3.30
CA PRO A 208 0.40 -18.67 -2.28
C PRO A 208 -0.57 -18.15 -1.22
N GLU A 209 -0.12 -18.04 0.03
CA GLU A 209 -0.96 -17.61 1.17
C GLU A 209 -1.62 -16.23 0.98
N SER A 210 -1.00 -15.37 0.17
CA SER A 210 -1.45 -14.01 -0.12
C SER A 210 -1.97 -13.83 -1.55
N TRP A 211 -2.34 -14.91 -2.25
CA TRP A 211 -2.70 -14.87 -3.69
C TRP A 211 -3.86 -13.95 -4.03
N GLY A 212 -5.01 -14.12 -3.39
CA GLY A 212 -6.24 -13.42 -3.78
C GLY A 212 -6.32 -11.96 -3.33
N TYR A 213 -7.26 -11.22 -3.93
CA TYR A 213 -7.51 -9.80 -3.66
C TYR A 213 -7.83 -9.53 -2.18
N ARG A 214 -7.19 -8.51 -1.62
CA ARG A 214 -7.50 -7.91 -0.32
C ARG A 214 -7.36 -6.39 -0.39
N PRO A 215 -8.11 -5.63 0.43
CA PRO A 215 -7.92 -4.18 0.52
C PRO A 215 -6.55 -3.82 1.10
N VAL A 216 -5.91 -4.73 1.86
CA VAL A 216 -4.56 -4.55 2.41
C VAL A 216 -3.74 -5.82 2.23
N HIS A 217 -2.52 -5.66 1.71
CA HIS A 217 -1.47 -6.66 1.78
C HIS A 217 -0.26 -6.10 2.54
N ARG A 218 0.31 -6.90 3.44
CA ARG A 218 1.53 -6.56 4.20
C ARG A 218 2.65 -7.52 3.81
N PHE A 219 3.81 -6.97 3.47
CA PHE A 219 4.98 -7.70 3.01
C PHE A 219 6.21 -7.29 3.82
N GLY A 220 6.66 -8.21 4.67
CA GLY A 220 7.91 -8.07 5.42
C GLY A 220 8.92 -9.11 4.97
N LYS A 221 9.32 -9.97 5.90
CA LYS A 221 10.26 -11.07 5.62
C LYS A 221 9.55 -12.23 4.95
N GLU A 222 9.88 -12.53 3.70
CA GLU A 222 9.18 -13.53 2.88
C GLU A 222 9.95 -14.83 2.75
N GLY A 223 9.33 -15.96 3.16
CA GLY A 223 9.93 -17.29 3.03
C GLY A 223 10.25 -17.99 4.35
N GLU A 224 9.65 -17.55 5.46
CA GLU A 224 9.60 -18.36 6.69
C GLU A 224 8.79 -19.65 6.48
N SER A 225 7.77 -19.60 5.61
CA SER A 225 7.06 -20.74 5.07
C SER A 225 7.21 -20.81 3.54
N TRP A 226 7.01 -22.00 2.96
CA TRP A 226 6.91 -22.15 1.50
C TRP A 226 5.74 -21.34 0.93
N GLY A 227 4.56 -21.41 1.56
CA GLY A 227 3.34 -20.73 1.10
C GLY A 227 3.48 -19.21 0.97
N ALA A 228 4.26 -18.59 1.85
CA ALA A 228 4.55 -17.16 1.86
C ALA A 228 5.77 -16.76 1.00
N SER A 229 6.52 -17.71 0.43
CA SER A 229 7.76 -17.43 -0.30
C SER A 229 7.52 -16.92 -1.73
N LEU A 230 8.43 -16.05 -2.22
CA LEU A 230 8.46 -15.66 -3.63
C LEU A 230 8.78 -16.82 -4.58
N ASP A 231 9.50 -17.84 -4.08
CA ASP A 231 9.71 -19.07 -4.83
C ASP A 231 8.38 -19.76 -5.15
N ASN A 232 7.49 -19.90 -4.16
CA ASN A 232 6.16 -20.45 -4.37
C ASN A 232 5.32 -19.57 -5.29
N LEU A 233 5.39 -18.24 -5.14
CA LEU A 233 4.69 -17.31 -6.04
C LEU A 233 5.11 -17.51 -7.50
N LEU A 234 6.41 -17.55 -7.79
CA LEU A 234 6.91 -17.74 -9.16
C LEU A 234 6.61 -19.14 -9.71
N VAL A 235 6.67 -20.17 -8.86
CA VAL A 235 6.26 -21.53 -9.23
C VAL A 235 4.76 -21.58 -9.55
N TRP A 236 3.94 -20.92 -8.75
CA TRP A 236 2.50 -20.82 -8.96
C TRP A 236 2.16 -20.09 -10.26
N LEU A 237 2.76 -18.93 -10.49
CA LEU A 237 2.63 -18.20 -11.76
C LEU A 237 3.03 -19.06 -12.95
N LYS A 238 4.12 -19.84 -12.84
CA LYS A 238 4.52 -20.76 -13.93
C LYS A 238 3.51 -21.88 -14.13
N TRP A 239 2.92 -22.39 -13.06
CA TRP A 239 1.96 -23.49 -13.11
C TRP A 239 0.62 -23.09 -13.73
N LEU A 240 0.19 -21.84 -13.53
CA LEU A 240 -1.04 -21.29 -14.12
C LEU A 240 -1.01 -21.25 -15.65
N ASP A 241 0.19 -21.17 -16.24
CA ASP A 241 0.44 -21.27 -17.69
C ASP A 241 -0.38 -20.25 -18.52
N ASP A 242 -0.50 -19.02 -18.04
CA ASP A 242 -1.35 -17.95 -18.61
C ASP A 242 -0.62 -16.62 -18.81
N GLU A 243 0.65 -16.69 -19.25
CA GLU A 243 1.55 -15.56 -19.55
C GLU A 243 1.96 -14.69 -18.35
N ARG A 244 1.25 -14.74 -17.21
CA ARG A 244 1.60 -13.95 -16.02
C ARG A 244 3.03 -14.19 -15.54
N PHE A 245 3.50 -15.44 -15.64
CA PHE A 245 4.88 -15.78 -15.36
C PHE A 245 5.88 -15.09 -16.30
N ASP A 246 5.59 -15.10 -17.60
CA ASP A 246 6.50 -14.53 -18.59
C ASP A 246 6.54 -12.99 -18.47
N ARG A 247 5.40 -12.36 -18.15
CA ARG A 247 5.32 -10.94 -17.76
C ARG A 247 6.15 -10.66 -16.51
N ALA A 248 6.00 -11.46 -15.45
CA ALA A 248 6.78 -11.31 -14.22
C ALA A 248 8.29 -11.41 -14.48
N VAL A 249 8.74 -12.43 -15.23
CA VAL A 249 10.16 -12.59 -15.59
C VAL A 249 10.67 -11.39 -16.39
N LYS A 250 9.92 -10.93 -17.39
CA LYS A 250 10.27 -9.77 -18.20
C LYS A 250 10.41 -8.51 -17.33
N THR A 251 9.40 -8.19 -16.55
CA THR A 251 9.39 -7.01 -15.66
C THR A 251 10.56 -7.02 -14.70
N ILE A 252 10.83 -8.14 -14.03
CA ILE A 252 11.95 -8.24 -13.09
C ILE A 252 13.29 -8.04 -13.77
N ASN A 253 13.48 -8.62 -14.96
CA ASN A 253 14.72 -8.47 -15.71
C ASN A 253 14.93 -7.04 -16.20
N GLU A 254 13.88 -6.38 -16.70
CA GLU A 254 13.94 -5.02 -17.21
C GLU A 254 14.07 -3.97 -16.08
N ARG A 255 13.37 -4.14 -14.96
CA ARG A 255 13.34 -3.12 -13.90
C ARG A 255 14.42 -3.33 -12.84
N VAL A 256 14.63 -4.57 -12.40
CA VAL A 256 15.58 -4.90 -11.31
C VAL A 256 16.97 -5.21 -11.83
N PHE A 257 17.07 -6.03 -12.88
CA PHE A 257 18.36 -6.52 -13.36
C PHE A 257 18.92 -5.78 -14.58
N ALA A 258 18.23 -4.75 -15.11
CA ALA A 258 18.80 -3.95 -16.19
C ALA A 258 20.19 -3.40 -15.82
N GLY A 259 21.14 -3.54 -16.75
CA GLY A 259 22.54 -3.16 -16.58
C GLY A 259 23.34 -4.07 -15.63
N SER A 260 22.79 -5.23 -15.24
CA SER A 260 23.47 -6.28 -14.49
C SER A 260 23.77 -7.49 -15.38
N THR A 261 24.70 -8.33 -14.94
CA THR A 261 24.96 -9.66 -15.52
C THR A 261 23.97 -10.72 -15.02
N LYS A 262 23.18 -10.39 -13.99
CA LYS A 262 22.16 -11.26 -13.42
C LYS A 262 20.85 -11.16 -14.20
N PHE A 263 20.05 -12.23 -14.21
CA PHE A 263 18.64 -12.18 -14.61
C PHE A 263 17.86 -13.35 -14.00
N LEU A 264 16.56 -13.16 -13.77
CA LEU A 264 15.62 -14.21 -13.43
C LEU A 264 15.43 -15.11 -14.66
N LYS A 265 15.96 -16.33 -14.59
CA LYS A 265 15.94 -17.31 -15.70
C LYS A 265 14.63 -18.09 -15.75
N GLY A 266 14.01 -18.30 -14.59
CA GLY A 266 12.71 -18.94 -14.46
C GLY A 266 12.61 -19.78 -13.20
N VAL A 267 11.92 -20.92 -13.27
CA VAL A 267 11.81 -21.88 -12.17
C VAL A 267 12.38 -23.24 -12.57
N ARG A 268 13.08 -23.91 -11.65
CA ARG A 268 13.47 -25.32 -11.81
C ARG A 268 12.42 -26.23 -11.17
N LYS A 269 12.39 -27.51 -11.57
CA LYS A 269 11.38 -28.47 -11.09
C LYS A 269 11.76 -29.19 -9.80
N GLU A 270 13.06 -29.47 -9.60
CA GLU A 270 13.53 -30.27 -8.48
C GLU A 270 14.79 -29.67 -7.81
N PRO A 271 14.67 -29.22 -6.54
CA PRO A 271 13.41 -28.85 -5.88
C PRO A 271 12.74 -27.68 -6.63
N PRO A 272 11.40 -27.51 -6.58
CA PRO A 272 10.74 -26.37 -7.19
C PRO A 272 11.19 -25.07 -6.50
N GLU A 273 11.71 -24.13 -7.28
CA GLU A 273 12.14 -22.81 -6.85
C GLU A 273 12.52 -21.94 -8.07
N ALA A 274 12.58 -20.63 -7.86
CA ALA A 274 13.06 -19.68 -8.83
C ALA A 274 14.60 -19.68 -8.91
N ILE A 275 15.11 -19.45 -10.12
CA ILE A 275 16.54 -19.48 -10.42
C ILE A 275 17.00 -18.18 -11.08
N ILE A 276 18.06 -17.61 -10.52
CA ILE A 276 18.81 -16.49 -11.07
C ILE A 276 20.00 -17.04 -11.85
N ASN A 277 20.23 -16.55 -13.06
CA ASN A 277 21.47 -16.76 -13.78
C ASN A 277 22.38 -15.56 -13.60
N ASN A 278 23.67 -15.80 -13.40
CA ASN A 278 24.73 -14.80 -13.42
C ASN A 278 25.92 -15.36 -14.20
N GLU A 279 26.13 -14.90 -15.43
CA GLU A 279 27.24 -15.34 -16.30
C GLU A 279 27.35 -16.88 -16.40
N GLY A 280 26.21 -17.56 -16.52
CA GLY A 280 26.14 -19.02 -16.61
C GLY A 280 26.06 -19.74 -15.26
N GLN A 281 26.36 -19.09 -14.14
CA GLN A 281 26.16 -19.66 -12.81
C GLN A 281 24.71 -19.51 -12.36
N ILE A 282 24.13 -20.58 -11.82
CA ILE A 282 22.76 -20.59 -11.32
C ILE A 282 22.75 -20.47 -9.80
N HIS A 283 21.99 -19.49 -9.30
CA HIS A 283 21.80 -19.22 -7.88
C HIS A 283 20.31 -19.06 -7.55
N ARG A 284 19.98 -19.18 -6.27
CA ARG A 284 18.62 -19.01 -5.74
C ARG A 284 18.31 -17.54 -5.48
N LEU A 285 17.03 -17.19 -5.30
CA LEU A 285 16.62 -15.83 -4.94
C LEU A 285 17.27 -15.35 -3.63
N ASP A 286 17.44 -16.22 -2.62
CA ASP A 286 18.05 -15.87 -1.33
C ASP A 286 19.54 -15.47 -1.43
N ARG A 287 20.17 -15.71 -2.59
CA ARG A 287 21.58 -15.35 -2.87
C ARG A 287 21.75 -14.00 -3.55
N LEU A 288 20.66 -13.32 -3.88
CA LEU A 288 20.70 -11.93 -4.33
C LEU A 288 21.23 -11.01 -3.22
N SER A 289 21.80 -9.88 -3.60
CA SER A 289 22.14 -8.82 -2.63
C SER A 289 20.87 -8.27 -1.96
N SER A 290 21.00 -7.68 -0.78
CA SER A 290 19.85 -7.11 -0.04
C SER A 290 19.01 -6.16 -0.90
N GLY A 291 19.66 -5.28 -1.67
CA GLY A 291 18.94 -4.35 -2.55
C GLY A 291 18.24 -5.02 -3.73
N GLU A 292 18.84 -6.06 -4.32
CA GLU A 292 18.19 -6.85 -5.36
C GLU A 292 17.00 -7.62 -4.80
N LYS A 293 17.13 -8.22 -3.61
CA LYS A 293 16.02 -8.92 -2.96
C LYS A 293 14.83 -8.00 -2.70
N SER A 294 15.11 -6.83 -2.12
CA SER A 294 14.09 -5.83 -1.84
C SER A 294 13.33 -5.42 -3.10
N LEU A 295 14.04 -5.18 -4.21
CA LEU A 295 13.39 -4.79 -5.46
C LEU A 295 12.66 -5.95 -6.14
N VAL A 296 13.22 -7.16 -6.13
CA VAL A 296 12.53 -8.36 -6.66
C VAL A 296 11.22 -8.58 -5.92
N GLN A 297 11.25 -8.54 -4.58
CA GLN A 297 10.05 -8.68 -3.76
C GLN A 297 9.02 -7.59 -4.10
N LEU A 298 9.44 -6.32 -4.09
CA LEU A 298 8.57 -5.19 -4.37
C LEU A 298 7.88 -5.31 -5.72
N TYR A 299 8.61 -5.61 -6.78
CA TYR A 299 8.03 -5.70 -8.12
C TYR A 299 7.17 -6.92 -8.34
N LEU A 300 7.53 -8.07 -7.78
CA LEU A 300 6.67 -9.26 -7.89
C LEU A 300 5.35 -9.06 -7.14
N ARG A 301 5.41 -8.51 -5.92
CA ARG A 301 4.22 -8.26 -5.11
C ARG A 301 3.36 -7.13 -5.69
N LEU A 302 3.97 -6.04 -6.14
CA LEU A 302 3.26 -4.97 -6.83
C LEU A 302 2.57 -5.53 -8.08
N GLY A 303 3.30 -6.22 -8.96
CA GLY A 303 2.74 -6.73 -10.21
C GLY A 303 1.59 -7.73 -10.02
N VAL A 304 1.58 -8.52 -8.95
CA VAL A 304 0.50 -9.49 -8.68
C VAL A 304 -0.70 -8.86 -7.96
N HIS A 305 -0.48 -7.90 -7.06
CA HIS A 305 -1.52 -7.44 -6.15
C HIS A 305 -2.02 -6.02 -6.43
N MET A 306 -1.40 -5.29 -7.36
CA MET A 306 -1.87 -3.97 -7.73
C MET A 306 -3.24 -4.04 -8.41
N THR A 307 -4.07 -3.06 -8.09
CA THR A 307 -5.34 -2.78 -8.74
C THR A 307 -5.27 -1.40 -9.40
N ARG A 308 -6.34 -0.99 -10.07
CA ARG A 308 -6.44 0.37 -10.65
C ARG A 308 -6.25 1.48 -9.62
N ASN A 309 -6.61 1.24 -8.35
CA ASN A 309 -6.50 2.21 -7.27
C ASN A 309 -5.59 1.63 -6.18
N THR A 310 -4.28 1.81 -6.34
CA THR A 310 -3.28 1.22 -5.45
C THR A 310 -2.59 2.31 -4.63
N ILE A 311 -2.52 2.12 -3.31
CA ILE A 311 -1.66 2.91 -2.42
C ILE A 311 -0.48 2.02 -2.00
N LEU A 312 0.73 2.36 -2.43
CA LEU A 312 1.95 1.67 -2.07
C LEU A 312 2.63 2.38 -0.90
N LEU A 313 2.62 1.73 0.27
CA LEU A 313 3.39 2.16 1.44
C LEU A 313 4.75 1.46 1.46
N VAL A 314 5.84 2.22 1.53
CA VAL A 314 7.21 1.68 1.62
C VAL A 314 7.90 2.25 2.84
N ASP A 315 8.00 1.46 3.91
CA ASP A 315 8.73 1.87 5.10
C ASP A 315 10.24 1.75 4.87
N GLU A 316 10.98 2.75 5.35
CA GLU A 316 12.42 2.90 5.23
C GLU A 316 12.90 2.50 3.83
N MET A 317 12.49 3.29 2.84
CA MET A 317 12.64 2.97 1.42
C MET A 317 14.09 2.70 0.98
N ASP A 318 15.05 3.15 1.79
CA ASP A 318 16.46 3.20 1.49
C ASP A 318 17.33 2.42 2.50
N VAL A 319 16.72 1.87 3.57
CA VAL A 319 17.44 1.11 4.59
C VAL A 319 18.12 -0.11 3.97
N HIS A 320 19.41 -0.25 4.26
CA HIS A 320 20.32 -1.27 3.73
C HIS A 320 20.59 -1.21 2.21
N LEU A 321 20.21 -0.12 1.52
CA LEU A 321 20.55 0.12 0.12
C LEU A 321 21.82 0.97 -0.02
N HIS A 322 22.74 0.53 -0.88
CA HIS A 322 23.81 1.41 -1.35
C HIS A 322 23.22 2.58 -2.14
N ALA A 323 23.83 3.78 -2.10
CA ALA A 323 23.31 5.01 -2.76
C ALA A 323 22.83 4.81 -4.21
N LYS A 324 23.59 4.03 -5.01
CA LYS A 324 23.20 3.62 -6.37
C LYS A 324 21.80 2.99 -6.43
N TRP A 325 21.45 2.12 -5.49
CA TRP A 325 20.15 1.47 -5.42
C TRP A 325 19.06 2.44 -4.96
N GLN A 326 19.34 3.35 -4.02
CA GLN A 326 18.40 4.39 -3.60
C GLN A 326 17.95 5.26 -4.80
N HIS A 327 18.92 5.78 -5.57
CA HIS A 327 18.60 6.53 -6.80
C HIS A 327 17.86 5.70 -7.85
N ARG A 328 18.20 4.41 -7.96
CA ARG A 328 17.51 3.50 -8.88
C ARG A 328 16.05 3.29 -8.45
N THR A 329 15.80 2.97 -7.19
CA THR A 329 14.46 2.85 -6.60
C THR A 329 13.64 4.11 -6.86
N MET A 330 14.25 5.28 -6.68
CA MET A 330 13.57 6.55 -6.90
C MET A 330 13.14 6.77 -8.35
N ARG A 331 14.05 6.53 -9.30
CA ARG A 331 13.74 6.61 -10.73
C ARG A 331 12.61 5.65 -11.11
N LEU A 332 12.66 4.45 -10.53
CA LEU A 332 11.71 3.38 -10.75
C LEU A 332 10.31 3.72 -10.20
N PHE A 333 10.21 4.30 -9.00
CA PHE A 333 8.92 4.79 -8.46
C PHE A 333 8.31 5.87 -9.34
N LYS A 334 9.13 6.82 -9.79
CA LYS A 334 8.68 7.86 -10.74
C LYS A 334 8.19 7.28 -12.06
N GLN A 335 8.79 6.20 -12.54
CA GLN A 335 8.33 5.50 -13.74
C GLN A 335 7.00 4.79 -13.49
N LEU A 336 6.88 4.03 -12.40
CA LEU A 336 5.64 3.35 -12.01
C LEU A 336 4.46 4.31 -11.89
N LEU A 337 4.66 5.48 -11.28
CA LEU A 337 3.61 6.50 -11.12
C LEU A 337 3.12 7.08 -12.45
N ARG A 338 4.01 7.20 -13.46
CA ARG A 338 3.63 7.65 -14.80
C ARG A 338 2.88 6.56 -15.57
N GLU A 339 3.29 5.31 -15.40
CA GLU A 339 2.67 4.15 -16.04
C GLU A 339 1.29 3.84 -15.42
N ASN A 340 1.05 4.25 -14.17
CA ASN A 340 -0.13 3.87 -13.40
C ASN A 340 -0.77 5.11 -12.73
N PRO A 341 -1.71 5.81 -13.41
CA PRO A 341 -2.31 7.05 -12.89
C PRO A 341 -3.05 6.92 -11.55
N GLY A 342 -3.55 5.73 -11.22
CA GLY A 342 -4.22 5.44 -9.95
C GLY A 342 -3.30 4.83 -8.88
N LEU A 343 -1.98 4.83 -9.10
CA LEU A 343 -0.98 4.48 -8.10
C LEU A 343 -0.61 5.75 -7.30
N THR A 344 -0.62 5.63 -5.98
CA THR A 344 0.00 6.57 -5.05
C THR A 344 1.09 5.87 -4.27
N ILE A 345 2.27 6.48 -4.16
CA ILE A 345 3.39 5.97 -3.36
C ILE A 345 3.58 6.87 -2.15
N ILE A 346 3.53 6.30 -0.95
CA ILE A 346 3.92 6.96 0.30
C ILE A 346 5.12 6.20 0.85
N ALA A 347 6.27 6.86 0.91
CA ALA A 347 7.50 6.26 1.38
C ALA A 347 8.02 6.97 2.63
N THR A 348 8.70 6.25 3.52
CA THR A 348 9.37 6.85 4.67
C THR A 348 10.89 6.80 4.53
N HIS A 349 11.56 7.73 5.17
CA HIS A 349 13.02 7.80 5.19
C HIS A 349 13.53 8.45 6.49
N HIS A 350 14.77 8.12 6.88
CA HIS A 350 15.46 8.63 8.05
C HIS A 350 16.36 9.85 7.77
N SER A 351 16.79 10.11 6.52
CA SER A 351 17.74 11.19 6.22
C SER A 351 17.06 12.41 5.58
N MET A 352 17.27 13.58 6.21
CA MET A 352 16.86 14.86 5.66
C MET A 352 17.66 15.24 4.40
N GLU A 353 18.86 14.69 4.20
CA GLU A 353 19.72 15.01 3.05
C GLU A 353 19.10 14.58 1.71
N LEU A 354 18.22 13.57 1.73
CA LEU A 354 17.57 13.04 0.52
C LEU A 354 16.33 13.83 0.10
N ILE A 355 15.85 14.77 0.94
CA ILE A 355 14.77 15.70 0.59
C ILE A 355 15.17 16.55 -0.61
N GLU A 356 16.41 17.02 -0.66
CA GLU A 356 16.95 17.78 -1.80
C GLU A 356 16.96 16.95 -3.09
N ALA A 357 17.36 15.68 -2.97
CA ALA A 357 17.41 14.73 -4.10
C ALA A 357 16.02 14.33 -4.62
N PHE A 358 14.98 14.44 -3.80
CA PHE A 358 13.60 14.26 -4.25
C PHE A 358 13.12 15.43 -5.11
N SER A 359 13.69 16.63 -4.88
CA SER A 359 13.44 17.87 -5.62
C SER A 359 11.96 18.17 -5.70
N PHE A 360 11.29 18.33 -4.54
CA PHE A 360 9.85 18.58 -4.42
C PHE A 360 9.37 19.70 -5.34
N GLU A 361 10.17 20.75 -5.45
CA GLU A 361 9.86 21.97 -6.21
C GLU A 361 9.96 21.82 -7.72
N VAL A 362 10.68 20.81 -8.23
CA VAL A 362 10.89 20.64 -9.68
C VAL A 362 9.67 19.92 -10.27
N PRO A 363 8.86 20.57 -11.13
CA PRO A 363 7.72 19.91 -11.76
C PRO A 363 8.20 18.79 -12.66
N GLN A 364 7.53 17.64 -12.60
CA GLN A 364 7.84 16.48 -13.43
C GLN A 364 6.52 15.91 -13.95
N GLU A 365 6.45 15.74 -15.26
CA GLU A 365 5.25 15.23 -15.92
C GLU A 365 4.79 13.90 -15.27
N GLY A 366 3.48 13.83 -14.98
CA GLY A 366 2.83 12.69 -14.33
C GLY A 366 3.09 12.55 -12.82
N LEU A 367 3.76 13.51 -12.17
CA LEU A 367 4.08 13.46 -10.74
C LEU A 367 3.56 14.69 -10.00
N ARG A 368 2.77 14.45 -8.95
CA ARG A 368 2.40 15.41 -7.90
C ARG A 368 3.10 14.99 -6.61
N LYS A 369 4.05 15.82 -6.19
CA LYS A 369 5.07 15.49 -5.18
C LYS A 369 4.81 16.29 -3.92
N GLY A 370 4.75 15.61 -2.78
CA GLY A 370 4.60 16.21 -1.47
C GLY A 370 5.43 15.47 -0.43
N GLY A 371 5.63 16.08 0.73
CA GLY A 371 6.38 15.44 1.79
C GLY A 371 6.27 16.21 3.09
N PHE A 372 6.58 15.53 4.19
CA PHE A 372 6.48 16.09 5.52
C PHE A 372 7.65 15.64 6.38
N ILE A 373 8.20 16.58 7.15
CA ILE A 373 9.26 16.32 8.11
C ILE A 373 8.64 16.26 9.51
N ILE A 374 8.71 15.10 10.16
CA ILE A 374 8.25 14.94 11.54
C ILE A 374 9.39 15.37 12.48
N ASN A 375 9.22 16.53 13.12
CA ASN A 375 10.20 17.12 14.02
C ASN A 375 9.96 16.76 15.49
N GLU A 376 10.94 17.02 16.37
CA GLU A 376 10.89 16.72 17.81
C GLU A 376 9.75 17.43 18.54
N ASN A 377 9.42 18.66 18.13
CA ASN A 377 8.39 19.48 18.77
C ASN A 377 7.06 19.28 18.07
N LEU A 378 6.45 18.13 18.27
CA LEU A 378 5.00 17.96 18.13
C LEU A 378 4.31 18.58 19.37
N GLU A 379 4.66 19.82 19.71
CA GLU A 379 3.91 20.65 20.67
C GLU A 379 2.62 21.11 20.01
#